data_AF-A0A4Q8KD90-F1
#
_entry.id   AF-A0A4Q8KD90-F1
#
_cell.length_a   1.000
_cell.length_b   1.000
_cell.length_c   1.000
_cell.angle_alpha   90.00
_cell.angle_beta   90.00
_cell.angle_gamma   90.00
#
_symmetry.space_group_name_H-M   'P 1'
#
loop_
_entity.id
_entity.type
_entity.pdbx_description
1 polymer ?
#
loop_
_entity_poly.entity_id
_entity_poly.type
_entity_poly.pdbx_seq_one_letter_code
_entity_poly.pdbx_strand_id
1 'polypeptide(L)'
;MKVWLVELLLMAILFDIYSCALDQTGLHEMKYCPNFTGGFIVMGDSFNSSLFKQTFQRVFAKDPKGEFKMAFGAALEIKTSRELKVSGAIGSCISLHSKSNSVSDTEVGIGGTSQWKFCGINPGNTVGIFFEIVNQHNAPIPQGGRGCIQFITQYQHSSGVHTCTVPLLRNLLQHPCRLSLQLCS
;
A
#
# COMPACT_ATOMS: atom_id res chain seq x y z
N MET A 1 -21.82 -6.94 -5.38
CA MET A 1 -20.67 -6.01 -5.40
C MET A 1 -19.40 -6.62 -4.82
N LYS A 2 -19.42 -7.27 -3.63
CA LYS A 2 -18.20 -7.81 -2.98
C LYS A 2 -17.42 -8.86 -3.79
N VAL A 3 -18.10 -9.80 -4.48
CA VAL A 3 -17.43 -10.89 -5.23
C VAL A 3 -16.64 -10.35 -6.43
N TRP A 4 -17.29 -9.55 -7.28
CA TRP A 4 -16.65 -8.90 -8.44
C TRP A 4 -15.48 -8.00 -8.06
N LEU A 5 -15.58 -7.28 -6.94
CA LEU A 5 -14.49 -6.41 -6.49
C LEU A 5 -13.24 -7.21 -6.11
N VAL A 6 -13.41 -8.38 -5.47
CA VAL A 6 -12.28 -9.26 -5.15
C VAL A 6 -11.63 -9.80 -6.43
N GLU A 7 -12.42 -10.20 -7.43
CA GLU A 7 -11.88 -10.65 -8.72
C GLU A 7 -11.08 -9.56 -9.44
N LEU A 8 -11.58 -8.31 -9.45
CA LEU A 8 -10.87 -7.17 -10.03
C LEU A 8 -9.54 -6.88 -9.31
N LEU A 9 -9.52 -7.00 -7.98
CA LEU A 9 -8.32 -6.83 -7.16
C LEU A 9 -7.30 -7.94 -7.44
N LEU A 10 -7.76 -9.19 -7.64
CA LEU A 10 -6.92 -10.31 -8.05
C LEU A 10 -6.33 -10.08 -9.45
N MET A 11 -7.09 -9.52 -10.38
CA MET A 11 -6.63 -9.15 -11.73
C MET A 11 -5.72 -7.91 -11.76
N ALA A 12 -5.50 -7.24 -10.63
CA ALA A 12 -4.71 -6.01 -10.52
C ALA A 12 -5.26 -4.83 -11.33
N ILE A 13 -6.59 -4.73 -11.48
CA ILE A 13 -7.22 -3.64 -12.22
C ILE A 13 -7.44 -2.44 -11.30
N LEU A 14 -7.05 -1.25 -11.76
CA LEU A 14 -7.20 0.00 -11.04
C LEU A 14 -8.44 0.78 -11.53
N PHE A 15 -9.20 1.36 -10.59
CA PHE A 15 -10.39 2.16 -10.87
C PHE A 15 -10.22 3.58 -10.35
N ASP A 16 -10.25 4.54 -11.27
CA ASP A 16 -10.34 5.96 -10.94
C ASP A 16 -11.77 6.46 -11.12
N ILE A 17 -12.22 7.35 -10.22
CA ILE A 17 -13.52 8.01 -10.32
C ILE A 17 -13.31 9.52 -10.43
N TYR A 18 -13.69 10.06 -11.59
CA TYR A 18 -13.74 11.49 -11.85
C TYR A 18 -15.20 11.93 -11.88
N SER A 19 -15.59 12.73 -10.89
CA SER A 19 -16.98 13.13 -10.71
C SER A 19 -17.09 14.65 -10.67
N CYS A 20 -17.91 15.21 -11.56
CA CYS A 20 -18.15 16.64 -11.60
C CYS A 20 -19.64 16.94 -11.72
N ALA A 21 -20.23 17.46 -10.65
CA ALA A 21 -21.61 17.93 -10.60
C ALA A 21 -21.79 18.87 -9.40
N LEU A 22 -22.83 19.70 -9.44
CA LEU A 22 -23.24 20.53 -8.29
C LEU A 22 -23.96 19.72 -7.21
N ASP A 23 -24.57 18.59 -7.62
CA ASP A 23 -25.28 17.67 -6.75
C ASP A 23 -24.44 16.43 -6.41
N GLN A 24 -24.91 15.61 -5.46
CA GLN A 24 -24.26 14.36 -5.11
C GLN A 24 -24.31 13.34 -6.25
N THR A 25 -23.16 12.72 -6.52
CA THR A 25 -22.95 11.81 -7.66
C THR A 25 -22.86 10.33 -7.27
N GLY A 26 -23.18 9.99 -6.03
CA GLY A 26 -23.13 8.60 -5.55
C GLY A 26 -21.72 8.07 -5.23
N LEU A 27 -20.78 8.96 -4.90
CA LEU A 27 -19.41 8.57 -4.52
C LEU A 27 -19.37 7.74 -3.24
N HIS A 28 -20.35 7.93 -2.35
CA HIS A 28 -20.40 7.20 -1.10
C HIS A 28 -20.59 5.69 -1.33
N GLU A 29 -21.37 5.31 -2.35
CA GLU A 29 -21.63 3.95 -2.77
C GLU A 29 -20.45 3.36 -3.54
N MET A 30 -19.80 4.18 -4.37
CA MET A 30 -18.73 3.75 -5.28
C MET A 30 -17.32 3.82 -4.67
N LYS A 31 -17.12 4.47 -3.52
CA LYS A 31 -15.81 4.72 -2.89
C LYS A 31 -14.96 3.45 -2.69
N TYR A 32 -15.60 2.30 -2.54
CA TYR A 32 -14.89 1.04 -2.29
C TYR A 32 -13.97 0.64 -3.46
N CYS A 33 -14.35 0.90 -4.71
CA CYS A 33 -13.54 0.54 -5.87
C CYS A 33 -12.15 1.21 -5.83
N PRO A 34 -12.05 2.55 -5.90
CA PRO A 34 -10.77 3.26 -5.82
C PRO A 34 -10.05 3.03 -4.48
N ASN A 35 -10.77 2.94 -3.36
CA ASN A 35 -10.16 2.75 -2.05
C ASN A 35 -9.40 1.41 -1.93
N PHE A 36 -9.93 0.33 -2.51
CA PHE A 36 -9.25 -0.97 -2.48
C PHE A 36 -8.22 -1.12 -3.60
N THR A 37 -8.45 -0.53 -4.78
CA THR A 37 -7.53 -0.65 -5.91
C THR A 37 -6.37 0.34 -5.86
N GLY A 38 -6.47 1.39 -5.03
CA GLY A 38 -5.51 2.48 -4.97
C GLY A 38 -5.68 3.51 -6.08
N GLY A 39 -6.89 3.63 -6.63
CA GLY A 39 -7.22 4.61 -7.67
C GLY A 39 -7.63 5.97 -7.11
N PHE A 40 -7.68 6.96 -7.97
CA PHE A 40 -8.01 8.34 -7.62
C PHE A 40 -9.52 8.56 -7.48
N ILE A 41 -9.90 9.40 -6.53
CA ILE A 41 -11.25 9.99 -6.45
C ILE A 41 -11.09 11.49 -6.61
N VAL A 42 -11.60 12.04 -7.71
CA VAL A 42 -11.57 13.48 -8.00
C VAL A 42 -13.00 14.02 -8.03
N MET A 43 -13.25 15.03 -7.22
CA MET A 43 -14.53 15.74 -7.14
C MET A 43 -14.39 17.17 -7.64
N GLY A 44 -15.41 17.68 -8.31
CA GLY A 44 -15.52 19.09 -8.68
C GLY A 44 -16.93 19.47 -9.10
N ASP A 45 -17.13 20.74 -9.43
CA ASP A 45 -18.44 21.24 -9.85
C ASP A 45 -18.70 21.03 -11.34
N SER A 46 -17.63 21.08 -12.15
CA SER A 46 -17.69 20.95 -13.60
C SER A 46 -16.37 20.47 -14.18
N PHE A 47 -16.44 19.62 -15.20
CA PHE A 47 -15.29 19.19 -16.00
C PHE A 47 -14.62 20.35 -16.76
N ASN A 48 -15.35 21.43 -17.03
CA ASN A 48 -14.78 22.58 -17.74
C ASN A 48 -13.94 23.48 -16.83
N SER A 49 -13.97 23.26 -15.51
CA SER A 49 -13.20 24.04 -14.54
C SER A 49 -11.68 23.88 -14.72
N SER A 50 -10.94 24.94 -14.42
CA SER A 50 -9.48 24.89 -14.39
C SER A 50 -8.96 23.88 -13.35
N LEU A 51 -9.66 23.78 -12.21
CA LEU A 51 -9.36 22.84 -11.14
C LEU A 51 -9.38 21.38 -11.62
N PHE A 52 -10.45 20.98 -12.33
CA PHE A 52 -10.55 19.62 -12.87
C PHE A 52 -9.45 19.34 -13.89
N LYS A 53 -9.30 20.24 -14.88
CA LYS A 53 -8.31 20.08 -15.96
C LYS A 53 -6.88 19.92 -15.42
N GLN A 54 -6.49 20.76 -14.45
CA GLN A 54 -5.17 20.68 -13.84
C GLN A 54 -5.00 19.41 -13.01
N THR A 55 -6.02 18.99 -12.27
CA THR A 55 -5.97 17.77 -11.46
C THR A 55 -5.83 16.54 -12.35
N PHE A 56 -6.63 16.45 -13.42
CA PHE A 56 -6.56 15.37 -14.38
C PHE A 56 -5.19 15.29 -15.08
N GLN A 57 -4.60 16.43 -15.44
CA GLN A 57 -3.24 16.46 -16.01
C GLN A 57 -2.16 15.92 -15.05
N ARG A 58 -2.30 16.17 -13.74
CA ARG A 58 -1.33 15.68 -12.73
C ARG A 58 -1.34 14.16 -12.58
N VAL A 59 -2.46 13.50 -12.84
CA VAL A 59 -2.54 12.03 -12.83
C VAL A 59 -1.56 11.43 -13.83
N PHE A 60 -1.40 12.08 -14.99
CA PHE A 60 -0.47 11.69 -16.05
C PHE A 60 0.87 12.41 -15.95
N ALA A 61 1.26 12.86 -14.76
CA ALA A 61 2.56 13.48 -14.54
C ALA A 61 3.67 12.52 -14.95
N LYS A 62 4.63 13.06 -15.70
CA LYS A 62 5.80 12.34 -16.17
C LYS A 62 7.02 12.61 -15.31
N ASP A 63 7.92 11.64 -15.26
CA ASP A 63 9.24 11.79 -14.69
C ASP A 63 10.20 12.53 -15.66
N PRO A 64 11.45 12.84 -15.25
CA PRO A 64 12.42 13.47 -16.14
C PRO A 64 12.79 12.64 -17.39
N LYS A 65 12.48 11.34 -17.39
CA LYS A 65 12.69 10.43 -18.53
C LYS A 65 11.50 10.42 -19.50
N GLY A 66 10.40 11.09 -19.15
CA GLY A 66 9.18 11.15 -19.96
C GLY A 66 8.22 9.97 -19.73
N GLU A 67 8.48 9.13 -18.74
CA GLU A 67 7.65 8.00 -18.33
C GLU A 67 6.63 8.44 -17.28
N PHE A 68 5.48 7.77 -17.17
CA PHE A 68 4.47 8.18 -16.19
C PHE A 68 4.87 7.79 -14.76
N LYS A 69 4.59 8.67 -13.80
CA LYS A 69 4.84 8.44 -12.36
C LYS A 69 3.79 7.51 -11.72
N MET A 70 3.62 6.34 -12.32
CA MET A 70 2.70 5.31 -11.85
C MET A 70 3.27 3.92 -12.11
N ALA A 71 2.86 2.99 -11.27
CA ALA A 71 3.19 1.59 -11.37
C ALA A 71 1.98 0.73 -11.02
N PHE A 72 1.96 -0.48 -11.56
CA PHE A 72 0.80 -1.36 -11.54
C PHE A 72 1.14 -2.73 -10.97
N GLY A 73 0.12 -3.39 -10.41
CA GLY A 73 0.19 -4.77 -9.94
C GLY A 73 1.31 -5.01 -8.92
N ALA A 74 1.50 -4.08 -8.00
CA ALA A 74 2.58 -4.19 -7.04
C ALA A 74 2.30 -5.28 -6.00
N ALA A 75 3.30 -6.08 -5.67
CA ALA A 75 3.31 -7.04 -4.60
C ALA A 75 4.35 -6.62 -3.55
N LEU A 76 3.90 -6.39 -2.32
CA LEU A 76 4.74 -6.10 -1.17
C LEU A 76 4.85 -7.35 -0.31
N GLU A 77 6.08 -7.83 -0.11
CA GLU A 77 6.42 -8.86 0.86
C GLU A 77 7.25 -8.23 1.99
N ILE A 78 6.93 -8.59 3.23
CA ILE A 78 7.65 -8.12 4.41
C ILE A 78 8.29 -9.32 5.11
N LYS A 79 9.60 -9.20 5.36
CA LYS A 79 10.37 -10.15 6.15
C LYS A 79 10.89 -9.46 7.40
N THR A 80 10.74 -10.12 8.53
CA THR A 80 11.14 -9.59 9.83
C THR A 80 12.14 -10.54 10.51
N SER A 81 12.88 -10.01 11.48
CA SER A 81 13.62 -10.85 12.43
C SER A 81 12.66 -11.60 13.36
N ARG A 82 13.15 -12.61 14.08
CA ARG A 82 12.30 -13.53 14.87
C ARG A 82 11.56 -12.85 16.02
N GLU A 83 12.08 -11.71 16.47
CA GLU A 83 11.56 -10.91 17.58
C GLU A 83 10.44 -9.96 17.13
N LEU A 84 10.17 -9.88 15.82
CA LEU A 84 9.15 -9.02 15.23
C LEU A 84 8.21 -9.84 14.36
N LYS A 85 6.91 -9.67 14.59
CA LYS A 85 5.87 -10.21 13.72
C LYS A 85 5.04 -9.09 13.12
N VAL A 86 4.45 -9.34 11.96
CA VAL A 86 3.58 -8.40 11.24
C VAL A 86 2.14 -8.68 11.63
N SER A 87 1.48 -7.69 12.23
CA SER A 87 0.07 -7.77 12.63
C SER A 87 -0.87 -7.46 11.46
N GLY A 88 -0.44 -6.60 10.54
CA GLY A 88 -1.19 -6.34 9.31
C GLY A 88 -0.89 -4.98 8.70
N ALA A 89 -1.68 -4.62 7.68
CA ALA A 89 -1.55 -3.38 6.94
C ALA A 89 -2.86 -2.58 6.90
N ILE A 90 -2.75 -1.25 6.88
CA ILE A 90 -3.85 -0.33 6.60
C ILE A 90 -3.47 0.54 5.40
N GLY A 91 -4.25 0.42 4.33
CA GLY A 91 -4.08 1.18 3.09
C GLY A 91 -4.84 0.52 1.94
N SER A 92 -4.63 1.02 0.73
CA SER A 92 -5.25 0.52 -0.50
C SER A 92 -4.58 -0.74 -1.02
N CYS A 93 -4.72 -1.84 -0.29
CA CYS A 93 -4.16 -3.13 -0.65
C CYS A 93 -5.12 -4.28 -0.36
N ILE A 94 -4.74 -5.47 -0.82
CA ILE A 94 -5.39 -6.74 -0.51
C ILE A 94 -4.39 -7.75 0.02
N SER A 95 -4.86 -8.67 0.86
CA SER A 95 -4.04 -9.79 1.35
C SER A 95 -3.80 -10.81 0.24
N LEU A 96 -2.55 -11.26 0.10
CA LEU A 96 -2.19 -12.43 -0.70
C LEU A 96 -2.29 -13.75 0.10
N HIS A 97 -2.76 -13.69 1.35
CA HIS A 97 -2.97 -14.84 2.24
C HIS A 97 -1.71 -15.71 2.41
N SER A 98 -0.53 -15.07 2.36
CA SER A 98 0.76 -15.74 2.54
C SER A 98 1.05 -15.89 4.02
N LYS A 99 0.90 -17.12 4.53
CA LYS A 99 1.25 -17.47 5.90
C LYS A 99 2.76 -17.68 6.00
N SER A 100 3.39 -17.01 6.95
CA SER A 100 4.81 -17.17 7.24
C SER A 100 5.06 -17.06 8.75
N ASN A 101 6.25 -17.48 9.21
CA ASN A 101 6.65 -17.36 10.61
C ASN A 101 6.71 -15.89 11.10
N SER A 102 6.71 -14.94 10.16
CA SER A 102 6.70 -13.51 10.42
C SER A 102 5.30 -12.95 10.68
N VAL A 103 4.22 -13.73 10.51
CA VAL A 103 2.84 -13.25 10.72
C VAL A 103 2.45 -13.36 12.19
N SER A 104 1.85 -12.30 12.74
CA SER A 104 1.31 -12.32 14.10
C SER A 104 -0.05 -12.99 14.17
N ASP A 105 -0.34 -13.58 15.33
CA ASP A 105 -1.67 -14.08 15.68
C ASP A 105 -2.64 -12.91 15.97
N THR A 106 -2.10 -11.74 16.34
CA THR A 106 -2.87 -10.51 16.50
C THR A 106 -2.99 -9.78 15.16
N GLU A 107 -4.20 -9.75 14.59
CA GLU A 107 -4.47 -9.09 13.31
C GLU A 107 -4.87 -7.62 13.46
N VAL A 108 -4.31 -6.74 12.62
CA VAL A 108 -4.69 -5.32 12.52
C VAL A 108 -4.95 -4.96 11.06
N GLY A 109 -6.16 -4.46 10.77
CA GLY A 109 -6.55 -4.08 9.40
C GLY A 109 -6.57 -5.29 8.47
N ILE A 110 -5.80 -5.23 7.38
CA ILE A 110 -5.62 -6.34 6.44
C ILE A 110 -4.47 -7.21 6.97
N GLY A 111 -4.79 -8.06 7.95
CA GLY A 111 -3.86 -8.95 8.65
C GLY A 111 -3.78 -10.36 8.07
N GLY A 112 -3.25 -11.29 8.87
CA GLY A 112 -3.17 -12.72 8.53
C GLY A 112 -2.23 -13.07 7.37
N THR A 113 -1.37 -12.12 6.97
CA THR A 113 -0.43 -12.27 5.84
C THR A 113 0.83 -11.44 6.09
N SER A 114 1.94 -11.82 5.46
CA SER A 114 3.13 -10.96 5.32
C SER A 114 3.30 -10.45 3.88
N GLN A 115 2.29 -10.64 3.04
CA GLN A 115 2.28 -10.22 1.64
C GLN A 115 0.95 -9.56 1.26
N TRP A 116 1.06 -8.41 0.58
CA TRP A 116 -0.06 -7.63 0.07
C TRP A 116 0.11 -7.30 -1.40
N LYS A 117 -1.01 -7.18 -2.10
CA LYS A 117 -1.06 -6.71 -3.48
C LYS A 117 -1.74 -5.34 -3.56
N PHE A 118 -1.21 -4.48 -4.42
CA PHE A 118 -1.71 -3.14 -4.73
C PHE A 118 -1.96 -3.10 -6.24
N CYS A 119 -3.15 -2.69 -6.68
CA CYS A 119 -3.45 -2.67 -8.11
C CYS A 119 -2.72 -1.53 -8.83
N GLY A 120 -2.62 -0.37 -8.18
CA GLY A 120 -1.72 0.68 -8.61
C GLY A 120 -1.09 1.43 -7.46
N ILE A 121 0.11 1.92 -7.73
CA ILE A 121 0.91 2.71 -6.82
C ILE A 121 1.42 3.94 -7.57
N ASN A 122 1.46 5.05 -6.87
CA ASN A 122 2.13 6.28 -7.30
C ASN A 122 3.08 6.70 -6.17
N PRO A 123 4.02 7.64 -6.42
CA PRO A 123 4.91 8.14 -5.37
C PRO A 123 4.20 8.76 -4.15
N GLY A 124 2.92 9.15 -4.26
CA GLY A 124 2.15 9.62 -3.12
C GLY A 124 1.55 8.51 -2.25
N ASN A 125 1.49 7.26 -2.73
CA ASN A 125 0.82 6.17 -2.02
C ASN A 125 1.61 5.78 -0.77
N THR A 126 0.92 5.66 0.36
CA THR A 126 1.49 5.30 1.65
C THR A 126 0.65 4.21 2.30
N VAL A 127 1.30 3.21 2.91
CA VAL A 127 0.63 2.14 3.66
C VAL A 127 1.12 2.14 5.10
N GLY A 128 0.21 1.99 6.05
CA GLY A 128 0.56 1.76 7.45
C GLY A 128 0.79 0.27 7.68
N ILE A 129 1.99 -0.13 8.12
CA ILE A 129 2.28 -1.51 8.52
C ILE A 129 2.42 -1.57 10.04
N PHE A 130 1.72 -2.52 10.65
CA PHE A 130 1.69 -2.72 12.08
C PHE A 130 2.51 -3.95 12.44
N PHE A 131 3.38 -3.79 13.43
CA PHE A 131 4.27 -4.83 13.92
C PHE A 131 4.02 -5.08 15.39
N GLU A 132 4.21 -6.34 15.79
CA GLU A 132 4.17 -6.80 17.17
C GLU A 132 5.57 -7.31 17.55
N ILE A 133 6.03 -6.89 18.72
CA ILE A 133 7.28 -7.39 19.29
C ILE A 133 6.96 -8.70 20.02
N VAL A 134 7.53 -9.79 19.54
CA VAL A 134 7.42 -11.10 20.20
C VAL A 134 8.43 -11.14 21.32
N ASN A 135 7.99 -10.81 22.53
CA ASN A 135 8.82 -10.92 23.72
C ASN A 135 8.36 -12.11 24.56
N GLN A 136 9.25 -13.06 24.84
CA GLN A 136 8.98 -13.99 25.92
C GLN A 136 9.03 -13.18 27.22
N HIS A 137 7.93 -13.16 27.97
CA HIS A 137 7.74 -12.40 29.20
C HIS A 137 8.84 -12.58 30.27
N ASN A 138 9.77 -13.53 30.06
CA ASN A 138 10.86 -13.90 30.97
C ASN A 138 12.29 -13.73 30.39
N ALA A 139 12.48 -13.27 29.16
CA ALA A 139 13.81 -13.07 28.57
C ALA A 139 14.01 -11.60 28.19
N PRO A 140 14.95 -10.87 28.83
CA PRO A 140 15.24 -9.50 28.43
C PRO A 140 15.78 -9.48 27.00
N ILE A 141 15.34 -8.50 26.20
CA ILE A 141 15.91 -8.23 24.88
C ILE A 141 17.43 -8.10 25.06
N PRO A 142 18.26 -8.90 24.35
CA PRO A 142 19.71 -8.83 24.49
C PRO A 142 20.17 -7.38 24.33
N GLN A 143 21.09 -6.90 25.19
CA GLN A 143 21.67 -5.57 25.02
C GLN A 143 22.31 -5.48 23.62
N GLY A 144 21.76 -4.62 22.76
CA GLY A 144 22.16 -4.52 21.35
C GLY A 144 21.33 -5.36 20.36
N GLY A 145 20.21 -5.97 20.79
CA GLY A 145 19.25 -6.65 19.93
C GLY A 145 18.70 -5.72 18.84
N ARG A 146 18.97 -6.06 17.59
CA ARG A 146 18.53 -5.31 16.41
C ARG A 146 17.37 -6.04 15.75
N GLY A 147 16.26 -5.33 15.58
CA GLY A 147 15.17 -5.76 14.74
C GLY A 147 15.47 -5.37 13.30
N CYS A 148 15.37 -6.33 12.38
CA CYS A 148 15.48 -6.07 10.95
C CYS A 148 14.11 -6.22 10.31
N ILE A 149 13.74 -5.27 9.47
CA ILE A 149 12.53 -5.32 8.65
C ILE A 149 12.96 -5.09 7.22
N GLN A 150 12.70 -6.06 6.36
CA GLN A 150 12.94 -5.97 4.92
C GLN A 150 11.61 -5.86 4.21
N PHE A 151 11.48 -4.84 3.37
CA PHE A 151 10.36 -4.70 2.45
C PHE A 151 10.83 -5.11 1.07
N ILE A 152 10.04 -5.90 0.37
CA ILE A 152 10.33 -6.38 -0.97
C ILE A 152 9.12 -5.99 -1.80
N THR A 153 9.27 -4.98 -2.65
CA THR A 153 8.18 -4.49 -3.50
C THR A 153 8.50 -4.82 -4.94
N GLN A 154 7.67 -5.65 -5.56
CA GLN A 154 7.74 -5.98 -6.98
C GLN A 154 6.58 -5.29 -7.69
N TYR A 155 6.83 -4.58 -8.79
CA TYR A 155 5.77 -3.89 -9.52
C TYR A 155 6.11 -3.76 -11.00
N GLN A 156 5.10 -3.48 -11.82
CA GLN A 156 5.29 -3.13 -13.22
C GLN A 156 5.34 -1.60 -13.36
N HIS A 157 6.45 -1.07 -13.82
CA HIS A 157 6.57 0.37 -14.10
C HIS A 157 5.71 0.75 -15.32
N SER A 158 5.34 2.03 -15.45
CA SER A 158 4.57 2.54 -16.60
C SER A 158 5.25 2.29 -17.96
N SER A 159 6.56 2.09 -17.98
CA SER A 159 7.33 1.71 -19.18
C SER A 159 7.19 0.23 -19.58
N GLY A 160 6.49 -0.57 -18.77
CA GLY A 160 6.30 -2.00 -18.95
C GLY A 160 7.37 -2.87 -18.28
N VAL A 161 8.44 -2.26 -17.76
CA VAL A 161 9.53 -2.99 -17.07
C VAL A 161 9.08 -3.46 -15.69
N HIS A 162 9.29 -4.74 -15.40
CA HIS A 162 9.13 -5.28 -14.05
C HIS A 162 10.31 -4.86 -13.17
N THR A 163 10.00 -4.19 -12.07
CA THR A 163 10.98 -3.64 -11.12
C THR A 163 10.80 -4.31 -9.77
N CYS A 164 11.91 -4.60 -9.09
CA CYS A 164 11.93 -5.08 -7.72
C CYS A 164 12.80 -4.14 -6.86
N THR A 165 12.24 -3.64 -5.77
CA THR A 165 12.92 -2.75 -4.82
C THR A 165 12.94 -3.40 -3.45
N VAL A 166 14.11 -3.41 -2.81
CA VAL A 166 14.35 -4.12 -1.55
C VAL A 166 14.96 -3.22 -0.47
N PRO A 167 14.20 -2.26 0.10
CA PRO A 167 14.71 -1.46 1.20
C PRO A 167 14.77 -2.29 2.50
N LEU A 168 15.89 -2.16 3.21
CA LEU A 168 16.13 -2.80 4.51
C LEU A 168 16.16 -1.73 5.59
N LEU A 169 15.29 -1.87 6.59
CA LEU A 169 15.33 -1.07 7.79
C LEU A 169 15.93 -1.88 8.94
N ARG A 170 16.84 -1.25 9.70
CA ARG A 170 17.39 -1.78 10.95
C ARG A 170 17.01 -0.83 12.08
N ASN A 171 16.27 -1.32 13.06
CA ASN A 171 15.89 -0.53 14.23
C ASN A 171 16.44 -1.16 15.52
N LEU A 172 16.79 -0.32 16.49
CA LEU A 172 17.12 -0.78 17.84
C LEU A 172 15.81 -1.09 18.55
N LEU A 173 15.63 -2.34 18.99
CA LEU A 173 14.39 -2.82 19.63
C LEU A 173 14.08 -2.08 20.96
N GLN A 174 15.00 -1.24 21.44
CA GLN A 174 14.86 -0.45 22.67
C GLN A 174 14.07 0.86 22.51
N HIS A 175 13.75 1.30 21.28
CA HIS A 175 12.92 2.48 21.03
C HIS A 175 11.76 2.16 20.06
N PRO A 176 10.56 1.84 20.57
CA PRO A 176 9.40 1.51 19.75
C PRO A 176 8.75 2.80 19.20
N CYS A 177 9.41 3.47 18.26
CA CYS A 177 8.81 4.61 17.57
C CYS A 177 8.03 4.14 16.33
N ARG A 178 6.79 4.64 16.22
CA ARG A 178 5.84 4.43 15.11
C ARG A 178 6.54 4.37 13.75
N LEU A 179 6.42 3.23 13.08
CA LEU A 179 6.99 2.98 11.76
C LEU A 179 5.92 3.20 10.69
N SER A 180 5.71 4.45 10.30
CA SER A 180 5.00 4.79 9.08
C SER A 180 5.97 4.63 7.90
N LEU A 181 5.76 3.61 7.06
CA LEU A 181 6.51 3.49 5.81
C LEU A 181 5.77 4.23 4.70
N GLN A 182 6.35 5.33 4.23
CA GLN A 182 6.03 5.84 2.91
C GLN A 182 6.56 4.80 1.92
N LEU A 183 5.65 4.12 1.20
CA LEU A 183 6.00 3.32 0.05
C LEU A 183 6.40 4.29 -1.06
N CYS A 184 7.64 4.78 -1.03
CA CYS A 184 8.11 5.68 -2.06
C CYS A 184 9.59 5.46 -2.35
N SER A 185 9.86 5.07 -3.60
CA SER A 185 11.14 5.16 -4.30
C SER A 185 11.56 6.62 -4.51
#